data_AF-A0A921IRX6-F1
#
_entry.id   AF-A0A921IRX6-F1
#
_cell.length_a   1.000
_cell.length_b   1.000
_cell.length_c   1.000
_cell.angle_alpha   90.00
_cell.angle_beta   90.00
_cell.angle_gamma   90.00
#
_symmetry.space_group_name_H-M   'P 1'
#
loop_
_entity.id
_entity.type
_entity.pdbx_description
1 polymer ?
#
loop_
_entity_poly.entity_id
_entity_poly.type
_entity_poly.pdbx_seq_one_letter_code
_entity_poly.pdbx_strand_id
1 'polypeptide(L)'
;MEDKQRIIQEFVPGKQVTLAHVIANPVADLAKKLGIVGGIQGAIGILTITPSEAAIIAGDVASKASGVELAFVDRFSGSVVITGDVESVQAALEAVIHMLCDTLHFSSAPITRS
;
A
#
# COMPACT_ATOMS: atom_id res chain seq x y z
N MET A 1 9.49 36.52 28.50
CA MET A 1 8.97 35.40 27.70
C MET A 1 9.00 35.88 26.27
N GLU A 2 9.70 35.19 25.37
CA GLU A 2 9.63 35.48 23.94
C GLU A 2 8.26 35.03 23.41
N ASP A 3 7.61 35.89 22.63
CA ASP A 3 6.32 35.58 22.02
C ASP A 3 6.49 34.52 20.92
N LYS A 4 5.60 33.53 20.90
CA LYS A 4 5.62 32.45 19.89
C LYS A 4 5.32 33.05 18.51
N GLN A 5 6.26 32.89 17.59
CA GLN A 5 6.06 33.22 16.18
C GLN A 5 4.91 32.38 15.60
N ARG A 6 3.93 33.05 14.98
CA ARG A 6 2.81 32.40 14.27
C ARG A 6 3.05 32.48 12.77
N ILE A 7 2.85 31.37 12.08
CA ILE A 7 3.00 31.24 10.62
C ILE A 7 1.72 30.61 10.09
N ILE A 8 1.22 31.11 8.95
CA ILE A 8 0.16 30.45 8.18
C ILE A 8 0.81 29.43 7.26
N GLN A 9 0.40 28.17 7.37
CA GLN A 9 0.89 27.09 6.53
C GLN A 9 -0.28 26.42 5.84
N GLU A 10 -0.24 26.43 4.52
CA GLU A 10 -1.17 25.68 3.68
C GLU A 10 -0.63 24.26 3.47
N PHE A 11 -1.49 23.27 3.68
CA PHE A 11 -1.13 21.86 3.53
C PHE A 11 -1.81 21.30 2.28
N VAL A 12 -1.00 20.69 1.42
CA VAL A 12 -1.44 19.88 0.29
C VAL A 12 -0.85 18.48 0.41
N PRO A 13 -1.58 17.42 0.06
CA PRO A 13 -1.01 16.08 0.10
C PRO A 13 0.08 15.95 -0.97
N GLY A 14 1.22 15.39 -0.57
CA GLY A 14 2.24 14.98 -1.53
C GLY A 14 1.78 13.78 -2.37
N LYS A 15 2.49 13.49 -3.45
CA LYS A 15 2.31 12.26 -4.24
C LYS A 15 3.43 11.28 -3.94
N GLN A 16 3.17 10.29 -3.10
CA GLN A 16 4.18 9.35 -2.61
C GLN A 16 3.59 7.98 -2.29
N VAL A 17 4.30 6.93 -2.66
CA VAL A 17 4.17 5.60 -2.06
C VAL A 17 5.22 5.49 -0.97
N THR A 18 4.78 5.52 0.28
CA THR A 18 5.67 5.58 1.46
C THR A 18 6.10 4.18 1.91
N LEU A 19 5.31 3.15 1.62
CA LEU A 19 5.59 1.77 1.96
C LEU A 19 5.06 0.85 0.85
N ALA A 20 5.88 -0.13 0.48
CA ALA A 20 5.54 -1.26 -0.38
C ALA A 20 6.24 -2.49 0.21
N HIS A 21 5.50 -3.37 0.87
CA HIS A 21 6.08 -4.44 1.69
C HIS A 21 5.41 -5.79 1.45
N VAL A 22 6.22 -6.84 1.36
CA VAL A 22 5.80 -8.24 1.26
C VAL A 22 6.05 -8.94 2.59
N ILE A 23 5.02 -9.51 3.20
CA ILE A 23 5.15 -10.47 4.30
C ILE A 23 4.97 -11.86 3.70
N ALA A 24 6.06 -12.62 3.54
CA ALA A 24 6.04 -13.86 2.75
C ALA A 24 5.29 -15.00 3.45
N ASN A 25 5.36 -15.06 4.78
CA ASN A 25 4.70 -16.08 5.60
C ASN A 25 4.12 -15.45 6.88
N PRO A 26 2.97 -14.77 6.78
CA PRO A 26 2.35 -14.08 7.91
C PRO A 26 1.86 -15.07 8.97
N VAL A 27 2.09 -14.75 10.23
CA VAL A 27 1.52 -15.53 11.33
C VAL A 27 -0.01 -15.47 11.30
N ALA A 28 -0.68 -16.60 11.56
CA ALA A 28 -2.13 -16.70 11.44
C ALA A 28 -2.90 -15.71 12.33
N ASP A 29 -2.36 -15.34 13.50
CA ASP A 29 -2.96 -14.33 14.38
C ASP A 29 -2.98 -12.94 13.74
N LEU A 30 -1.95 -12.59 12.96
CA LEU A 30 -1.89 -11.33 12.22
C LEU A 30 -2.96 -11.29 11.13
N ALA A 31 -3.07 -12.36 10.35
CA ALA A 31 -4.10 -12.52 9.31
C ALA A 31 -5.51 -12.25 9.85
N LYS A 32 -5.80 -12.86 11.01
CA LYS A 32 -7.10 -12.73 11.68
C LYS A 32 -7.35 -11.30 12.14
N LYS A 33 -6.34 -10.62 12.71
CA LYS A 33 -6.44 -9.23 13.15
C LYS A 33 -6.64 -8.25 12.00
N LEU A 34 -6.12 -8.58 10.82
CA LEU A 34 -6.33 -7.81 9.59
C LEU A 34 -7.70 -8.07 8.93
N GLY A 35 -8.51 -8.98 9.47
CA GLY A 35 -9.84 -9.28 8.94
C GLY A 35 -9.83 -10.11 7.65
N ILE A 36 -8.71 -10.78 7.33
CA ILE A 36 -8.60 -11.65 6.15
C ILE A 36 -9.40 -12.93 6.42
N VAL A 37 -10.57 -13.04 5.77
CA VAL A 37 -11.54 -14.14 5.97
C VAL A 37 -11.10 -15.37 5.17
N GLY A 38 -11.15 -16.55 5.80
CA GLY A 38 -10.76 -17.82 5.16
C GLY A 38 -9.31 -18.26 5.43
N GLY A 39 -8.51 -17.42 6.10
CA GLY A 39 -7.08 -17.66 6.36
C GLY A 39 -6.21 -17.20 5.19
N ILE A 40 -4.90 -17.08 5.42
CA ILE A 40 -3.95 -16.72 4.36
C ILE A 40 -3.33 -17.98 3.81
N GLN A 41 -3.44 -18.19 2.50
CA GLN A 41 -2.61 -19.14 1.76
C GLN A 41 -1.56 -18.37 0.96
N GLY A 42 -0.46 -18.00 1.62
CA GLY A 42 0.66 -17.30 0.99
C GLY A 42 1.09 -16.04 1.73
N ALA A 43 1.32 -14.98 0.98
CA ALA A 43 1.88 -13.71 1.42
C ALA A 43 0.84 -12.60 1.58
N ILE A 44 1.23 -11.53 2.27
CA ILE A 44 0.51 -10.26 2.32
C ILE A 44 1.36 -9.19 1.63
N GLY A 45 0.75 -8.40 0.75
CA GLY A 45 1.31 -7.14 0.27
C GLY A 45 0.66 -5.97 1.01
N ILE A 46 1.46 -5.02 1.48
CA ILE A 46 1.01 -3.81 2.17
C ILE A 46 1.54 -2.60 1.42
N LEU A 47 0.66 -1.63 1.17
CA LEU A 47 0.99 -0.33 0.58
C LEU A 47 0.50 0.80 1.48
N THR A 48 1.27 1.89 1.53
CA THR A 48 0.84 3.17 2.11
C THR A 48 1.06 4.28 1.11
N ILE A 49 -0.02 4.95 0.71
CA ILE A 49 -0.04 5.87 -0.43
C ILE A 49 -0.59 7.23 0.01
N THR A 50 0.00 8.30 -0.51
CA THR A 50 -0.50 9.67 -0.39
C THR A 50 -0.54 10.28 -1.79
N PRO A 51 -1.62 10.97 -2.22
CA PRO A 51 -2.89 11.14 -1.50
C PRO A 51 -3.66 9.81 -1.38
N SER A 52 -4.56 9.72 -0.39
CA SER A 52 -5.20 8.44 -0.02
C SER A 52 -6.13 7.90 -1.10
N GLU A 53 -6.69 8.75 -1.96
CA GLU A 53 -7.55 8.36 -3.08
C GLU A 53 -6.81 7.50 -4.11
N ALA A 54 -5.48 7.62 -4.21
CA ALA A 54 -4.67 6.79 -5.08
C ALA A 54 -4.64 5.30 -4.65
N ALA A 55 -5.10 4.98 -3.42
CA ALA A 55 -5.34 3.60 -3.00
C ALA A 55 -6.34 2.87 -3.92
N ILE A 56 -7.31 3.59 -4.50
CA ILE A 56 -8.29 3.02 -5.44
C ILE A 56 -7.58 2.59 -6.73
N ILE A 57 -6.65 3.41 -7.23
CA ILE A 57 -5.85 3.11 -8.42
C ILE A 57 -4.93 1.92 -8.15
N ALA A 58 -4.26 1.91 -6.99
CA ALA A 58 -3.41 0.80 -6.59
C ALA A 58 -4.18 -0.52 -6.48
N GLY A 59 -5.38 -0.52 -5.90
CA GLY A 59 -6.23 -1.71 -5.84
C GLY A 59 -6.64 -2.23 -7.22
N ASP A 60 -7.03 -1.33 -8.13
CA ASP A 60 -7.37 -1.69 -9.51
C ASP A 60 -6.19 -2.31 -10.27
N VAL A 61 -5.00 -1.72 -10.15
CA VAL A 61 -3.78 -2.23 -10.80
C VAL A 61 -3.37 -3.58 -10.20
N ALA A 62 -3.32 -3.69 -8.87
CA ALA A 62 -2.91 -4.91 -8.19
C ALA A 62 -3.80 -6.09 -8.57
N SER A 63 -5.12 -5.91 -8.57
CA SER A 63 -6.08 -6.97 -8.91
C SER A 63 -6.01 -7.46 -10.37
N LYS A 64 -5.38 -6.68 -11.26
CA LYS A 64 -5.19 -7.03 -12.69
C LYS A 64 -3.78 -7.55 -13.01
N ALA A 65 -2.83 -7.38 -12.09
CA ALA A 65 -1.43 -7.69 -12.35
C ALA A 65 -1.11 -9.19 -12.20
N SER A 66 -1.75 -9.88 -11.26
CA SER A 66 -1.42 -11.26 -10.89
C SER A 66 -2.56 -11.94 -10.12
N GLY A 67 -2.34 -13.18 -9.67
CA GLY A 67 -3.32 -13.95 -8.88
C GLY A 67 -3.44 -13.49 -7.43
N VAL A 68 -3.68 -12.19 -7.20
CA VAL A 68 -3.89 -11.61 -5.86
C VAL A 68 -5.36 -11.30 -5.60
N GLU A 69 -5.75 -11.36 -4.34
CA GLU A 69 -7.03 -10.90 -3.83
C GLU A 69 -6.85 -9.59 -3.05
N LEU A 70 -7.83 -8.68 -3.18
CA LEU A 70 -7.87 -7.45 -2.39
C LEU A 70 -8.47 -7.76 -1.02
N ALA A 71 -7.62 -7.74 0.02
CA ALA A 71 -8.09 -7.87 1.40
C ALA A 71 -8.70 -6.55 1.90
N PHE A 72 -8.06 -5.42 1.59
CA PHE A 72 -8.55 -4.10 1.99
C PHE A 72 -8.05 -2.98 1.08
N VAL A 73 -8.92 -2.01 0.80
CA VAL A 73 -8.59 -0.76 0.10
C VAL A 73 -9.17 0.40 0.89
N ASP A 74 -8.31 1.22 1.48
CA ASP A 74 -8.69 2.35 2.33
C ASP A 74 -8.40 3.69 1.67
N ARG A 75 -9.44 4.31 1.13
CA ARG A 75 -9.35 5.65 0.53
C ARG A 75 -9.26 6.79 1.54
N PHE A 76 -9.38 6.52 2.84
CA PHE A 76 -9.23 7.53 3.89
C PHE A 76 -7.80 7.58 4.42
N SER A 77 -7.17 6.42 4.63
CA SER A 77 -5.77 6.35 5.09
C SER A 77 -4.74 6.20 3.96
N GLY A 78 -5.17 5.75 2.78
CA GLY A 78 -4.29 5.43 1.66
C GLY A 78 -3.65 4.05 1.76
N SER A 79 -4.19 3.18 2.62
CA SER A 79 -3.68 1.82 2.84
C SER A 79 -4.30 0.84 1.85
N VAL A 80 -3.48 -0.03 1.26
CA VAL A 80 -3.94 -1.17 0.46
C VAL A 80 -3.29 -2.44 0.98
N VAL A 81 -4.10 -3.48 1.17
CA VAL A 81 -3.65 -4.81 1.59
C VAL A 81 -4.13 -5.83 0.58
N ILE A 82 -3.18 -6.61 0.05
CA ILE A 82 -3.43 -7.67 -0.93
C ILE A 82 -2.90 -9.00 -0.40
N THR A 83 -3.47 -10.10 -0.86
CA THR A 83 -3.04 -11.46 -0.49
C THR A 83 -2.92 -12.34 -1.71
N GLY A 84 -2.01 -13.31 -1.68
CA GLY A 84 -1.79 -14.26 -2.77
C GLY A 84 -0.52 -15.06 -2.52
N ASP A 85 -0.03 -15.83 -3.50
CA ASP A 85 1.32 -16.40 -3.39
C ASP A 85 2.39 -15.28 -3.39
N VAL A 86 3.59 -15.61 -2.92
CA VAL A 86 4.67 -14.64 -2.74
C VAL A 86 5.06 -13.95 -4.05
N GLU A 87 5.02 -14.67 -5.17
CA GLU A 87 5.41 -14.15 -6.48
C GLU A 87 4.32 -13.24 -7.03
N SER A 88 3.05 -13.65 -6.94
CA SER A 88 1.91 -12.82 -7.32
C SER A 88 1.86 -11.52 -6.53
N VAL A 89 2.05 -11.56 -5.21
CA VAL A 89 2.07 -10.37 -4.36
C VAL A 89 3.20 -9.42 -4.77
N GLN A 90 4.41 -9.94 -5.00
CA GLN A 90 5.53 -9.11 -5.44
C GLN A 90 5.26 -8.49 -6.82
N ALA A 91 4.79 -9.27 -7.79
CA ALA A 91 4.46 -8.77 -9.12
C ALA A 91 3.38 -7.67 -9.08
N ALA A 92 2.38 -7.82 -8.19
CA ALA A 92 1.34 -6.81 -8.00
C ALA A 92 1.92 -5.51 -7.41
N LEU A 93 2.81 -5.60 -6.42
CA LEU A 93 3.49 -4.43 -5.85
C LEU A 93 4.35 -3.72 -6.90
N GLU A 94 5.11 -4.46 -7.71
CA GLU A 94 5.92 -3.91 -8.80
C GLU A 94 5.05 -3.18 -9.84
N ALA A 95 3.91 -3.77 -10.23
CA ALA A 95 2.96 -3.14 -11.15
C ALA A 95 2.35 -1.85 -10.58
N VAL A 96 1.99 -1.84 -9.30
CA VAL A 96 1.46 -0.64 -8.62
C VAL A 96 2.53 0.46 -8.56
N ILE A 97 3.76 0.11 -8.19
CA ILE A 97 4.88 1.07 -8.14
C ILE A 97 5.14 1.64 -9.53
N HIS A 98 5.16 0.83 -10.58
CA HIS A 98 5.32 1.31 -11.96
C HIS A 98 4.19 2.28 -12.34
N MET A 99 2.93 1.94 -12.07
CA MET A 99 1.81 2.82 -12.39
C MET A 99 1.86 4.14 -11.62
N LEU A 100 2.04 4.10 -10.30
CA LEU A 100 2.01 5.32 -9.48
C LEU A 100 3.28 6.17 -9.66
N CYS A 101 4.46 5.55 -9.69
CA CYS A 101 5.73 6.27 -9.67
C CYS A 101 6.21 6.62 -11.08
N ASP A 102 6.17 5.69 -12.03
CA ASP A 102 6.68 5.95 -13.37
C ASP A 102 5.65 6.69 -14.24
N THR A 103 4.37 6.34 -14.12
CA THR A 103 3.29 6.96 -14.94
C THR A 103 2.68 8.19 -14.28
N LEU A 104 2.34 8.14 -12.99
CA LEU A 104 1.70 9.28 -12.29
C LEU A 104 2.69 10.17 -11.53
N HIS A 105 3.98 9.85 -11.59
CA HIS A 105 5.07 10.62 -10.99
C HIS A 105 4.91 10.81 -9.48
N PHE A 106 4.63 9.72 -8.76
CA PHE A 106 4.72 9.65 -7.30
C PHE A 106 6.18 9.37 -6.90
N SER A 107 6.58 9.86 -5.73
CA SER A 107 7.83 9.42 -5.09
C SER A 107 7.69 7.97 -4.63
N SER A 108 8.70 7.13 -4.90
CA SER A 108 8.67 5.69 -4.59
C SER A 108 9.48 5.34 -3.34
N ALA A 109 8.93 4.46 -2.50
CA ALA A 109 9.69 3.63 -1.58
C ALA A 109 10.18 2.35 -2.29
N PRO A 110 11.30 1.74 -1.86
CA PRO A 110 11.69 0.42 -2.36
C PRO A 110 10.72 -0.66 -1.86
N ILE A 111 10.54 -1.71 -2.67
CA ILE A 111 9.83 -2.91 -2.22
C ILE A 111 10.70 -3.62 -1.19
N THR A 112 10.12 -3.88 -0.02
CA THR A 112 10.78 -4.54 1.11
C THR A 112 10.09 -5.86 1.44
N ARG A 113 10.77 -6.74 2.18
CA ARG A 113 10.28 -8.10 2.45
C ARG A 113 10.62 -8.57 3.88
N SER A 114 9.72 -9.34 4.48
CA SER A 114 9.91 -10.08 5.74
C SER A 114 9.39 -11.51 5.67
#